data_AF-H0VG62-F1
#
_entry.id   AF-H0VG62-F1
#
_cell.length_a   1.000
_cell.length_b   1.000
_cell.length_c   1.000
_cell.angle_alpha   90.00
_cell.angle_beta   90.00
_cell.angle_gamma   90.00
#
_symmetry.space_group_name_H-M   'P 1'
#
loop_
_entity.id
_entity.type
_entity.pdbx_description
1 polymer ?
#
loop_
_entity_poly.entity_id
_entity_poly.type
_entity_poly.pdbx_seq_one_letter_code
_entity_poly.pdbx_strand_id
1 'polypeptide(L)'
;MVSTYRVAVLGARGVGKSAIVRQFLYNEFSDVCVPTTARRLYLPAVVMNGHVHDLQILDFPPISAFPVNTLQEWADACCRGLRSVHAYILVYDICCFDSFEYVKTIRQQILETSTQSGRWPGFEFLPRPAG
;
A
#
# COMPACT_ATOMS: atom_id res chain seq x y z
N MET A 1 14.50 -17.77 12.72
CA MET A 1 14.52 -17.09 11.41
C MET A 1 13.77 -15.77 11.56
N VAL A 2 14.35 -14.66 11.12
CA VAL A 2 13.66 -13.36 11.13
C VAL A 2 12.63 -13.38 9.99
N SER A 3 11.36 -13.17 10.30
CA SER A 3 10.31 -13.09 9.27
C SER A 3 10.32 -11.68 8.67
N THR A 4 10.25 -11.61 7.34
CA THR A 4 10.16 -10.34 6.61
C THR A 4 8.71 -10.04 6.24
N TYR A 5 8.19 -8.87 6.61
CA TYR A 5 6.88 -8.38 6.18
C TYR A 5 7.02 -7.31 5.10
N ARG A 6 6.18 -7.33 4.07
CA ARG A 6 6.22 -6.38 2.96
C ARG A 6 4.90 -5.64 2.92
N VAL A 7 4.94 -4.31 2.96
CA VAL A 7 3.76 -3.45 3.04
C VAL A 7 3.85 -2.39 1.96
N ALA A 8 2.78 -2.22 1.19
CA ALA A 8 2.65 -1.14 0.21
C ALA A 8 1.80 0.00 0.77
N VAL A 9 2.24 1.24 0.54
CA VAL A 9 1.48 2.45 0.88
C VAL A 9 0.96 3.09 -0.42
N LEU A 10 -0.37 3.19 -0.54
CA LEU A 10 -1.07 3.64 -1.74
C LEU A 10 -2.05 4.77 -1.41
N GLY A 11 -2.40 5.57 -2.41
CA GLY A 11 -3.25 6.74 -2.25
C GLY A 11 -2.93 7.86 -3.25
N ALA A 12 -3.85 8.81 -3.40
CA ALA A 12 -3.73 9.90 -4.36
C ALA A 12 -2.51 10.81 -4.08
N ARG A 13 -2.22 11.75 -4.98
CA ARG A 13 -1.13 12.72 -4.77
C ARG A 13 -1.46 13.61 -3.57
N GLY A 14 -0.46 13.95 -2.76
CA GLY A 14 -0.61 14.94 -1.68
C GLY A 14 -1.27 14.43 -0.39
N VAL A 15 -1.86 13.23 -0.36
CA VAL A 15 -2.59 12.69 0.82
C VAL A 15 -1.72 12.34 2.04
N GLY A 16 -0.41 12.61 2.00
CA GLY A 16 0.48 12.38 3.15
C GLY A 16 1.13 10.99 3.26
N LYS A 17 1.07 10.13 2.22
CA LYS A 17 1.71 8.80 2.21
C LYS A 17 3.16 8.81 2.72
N SER A 18 4.02 9.59 2.07
CA SER A 18 5.44 9.69 2.41
C SER A 18 5.67 10.35 3.77
N ALA A 19 4.78 11.27 4.19
CA ALA A 19 4.85 11.89 5.51
C ALA A 19 4.57 10.86 6.63
N ILE A 20 3.57 10.00 6.46
CA ILE A 20 3.27 8.91 7.40
C ILE A 20 4.46 7.95 7.51
N VAL A 21 5.04 7.55 6.38
CA VAL A 21 6.20 6.64 6.37
C VAL A 21 7.41 7.26 7.06
N ARG A 22 7.71 8.53 6.79
CA ARG A 22 8.83 9.24 7.45
C ARG A 22 8.59 9.45 8.93
N GLN A 23 7.37 9.79 9.33
CA GLN A 23 7.01 9.95 10.73
C GLN A 23 7.19 8.62 11.48
N PHE A 24 6.79 7.50 10.87
CA PHE A 24 6.98 6.18 11.46
C PHE A 24 8.46 5.79 11.60
N LEU A 25 9.28 6.06 10.59
CA LEU A 25 10.68 5.62 10.55
C LEU A 25 11.64 6.52 11.34
N TYR A 26 11.42 7.83 11.27
CA TYR A 26 12.38 8.85 11.70
C TYR A 26 11.80 9.81 12.75
N ASN A 27 10.51 9.69 13.08
CA ASN A 27 9.80 10.67 13.90
C ASN A 27 9.91 12.10 13.33
N GLU A 28 9.91 12.21 11.99
CA GLU A 28 10.06 13.46 11.25
C GLU A 28 8.83 13.76 10.39
N PHE A 29 8.40 15.02 10.45
CA PHE A 29 7.35 15.58 9.61
C PHE A 29 7.85 16.86 8.93
N SER A 30 7.42 17.08 7.68
CA SER A 30 7.72 18.28 6.89
C SER A 30 6.43 18.83 6.32
N ASP A 31 6.16 20.11 6.59
CA ASP A 31 5.04 20.85 6.00
C ASP A 31 5.18 21.04 4.49
N VAL A 32 6.41 20.93 3.96
CA VAL A 32 6.67 20.98 2.52
C VAL A 32 6.34 19.65 1.87
N CYS A 33 5.38 19.64 0.96
CA CYS A 33 5.03 18.47 0.16
C CYS A 33 5.89 18.38 -1.11
N VAL A 34 6.83 17.45 -1.14
CA VAL A 34 7.59 17.11 -2.35
C VAL A 34 6.91 15.93 -3.05
N PRO A 35 6.48 16.05 -4.32
CA PRO A 35 5.85 14.95 -5.04
C PRO A 35 6.76 13.73 -5.14
N THR A 36 6.26 12.58 -4.71
CA THR A 36 6.91 11.28 -4.93
C THR A 36 6.78 10.92 -6.41
N THR A 37 7.90 10.93 -7.15
CA THR A 37 7.97 10.64 -8.59
C THR A 37 8.33 9.19 -8.90
N ALA A 38 8.94 8.49 -7.94
CA ALA A 38 9.34 7.10 -8.06
C ALA A 38 9.10 6.38 -6.73
N ARG A 39 8.87 5.07 -6.82
CA ARG A 39 8.68 4.20 -5.65
C ARG A 39 9.91 4.22 -4.76
N ARG A 40 9.72 4.34 -3.44
CA ARG A 40 10.78 4.26 -2.44
C ARG A 40 10.62 2.99 -1.60
N LEU A 41 11.73 2.32 -1.32
CA LEU A 41 11.80 1.15 -0.47
C LEU A 41 12.55 1.50 0.81
N TYR A 42 11.92 1.26 1.95
CA TYR A 42 12.53 1.38 3.27
C TYR A 42 12.63 -0.01 3.90
N LEU A 43 13.75 -0.29 4.58
CA LEU A 43 14.07 -1.61 5.15
C LEU A 43 14.35 -1.54 6.66
N PRO A 44 13.40 -1.07 7.50
CA PRO A 44 13.57 -1.11 8.95
C PRO A 44 13.47 -2.53 9.51
N ALA A 45 14.05 -2.71 10.70
CA ALA A 45 13.71 -3.82 11.59
C ALA A 45 12.78 -3.31 12.69
N VAL A 46 11.74 -4.07 13.02
CA VAL A 46 10.72 -3.71 14.02
C VAL A 46 10.55 -4.84 15.04
N VAL A 47 10.23 -4.47 16.28
CA VAL A 47 9.89 -5.45 17.32
C VAL A 47 8.38 -5.57 17.38
N MET A 48 7.85 -6.76 17.11
CA MET A 48 6.42 -7.08 17.24
C MET A 48 6.27 -8.35 18.06
N ASN A 49 5.39 -8.34 19.06
CA ASN A 49 5.16 -9.48 19.97
C ASN A 49 6.47 -10.02 20.60
N GLY A 50 7.41 -9.14 20.94
CA GLY A 50 8.70 -9.52 21.54
C GLY A 50 9.72 -10.13 20.57
N HIS A 51 9.42 -10.22 19.28
CA HIS A 51 10.32 -10.74 18.25
C HIS A 51 10.72 -9.65 17.26
N VAL A 52 11.97 -9.71 16.80
CA VAL A 52 12.49 -8.83 15.74
C VAL A 52 12.04 -9.37 14.38
N HIS A 53 11.48 -8.49 13.57
CA HIS A 53 11.04 -8.75 12.22
C HIS A 53 11.62 -7.72 11.26
N ASP A 54 11.99 -8.16 10.06
CA ASP A 54 12.32 -7.25 8.98
C ASP A 54 11.02 -6.73 8.37
N LEU A 55 10.99 -5.44 8.05
CA LEU A 55 9.86 -4.81 7.39
C LEU A 55 10.34 -4.12 6.11
N GLN A 56 9.61 -4.34 5.02
CA GLN A 56 9.82 -3.66 3.74
C GLN A 56 8.63 -2.73 3.52
N ILE A 57 8.85 -1.43 3.64
CA ILE A 57 7.83 -0.42 3.37
C ILE A 57 8.06 0.09 1.95
N LEU A 58 7.08 -0.09 1.09
CA LEU A 58 7.07 0.39 -0.29
C LEU A 58 6.14 1.61 -0.38
N ASP A 59 6.72 2.80 -0.49
CA ASP A 59 6.01 4.06 -0.69
C ASP A 59 5.90 4.35 -2.18
N PHE A 60 4.69 4.31 -2.71
CA PHE A 60 4.43 4.43 -4.14
C PHE A 60 4.01 5.86 -4.52
N PRO A 61 4.40 6.35 -5.72
CA PRO A 61 3.69 7.46 -6.34
C PRO A 61 2.23 7.07 -6.60
N PRO A 62 1.32 8.03 -6.86
CA PRO A 62 -0.04 7.72 -7.28
C PRO A 62 -0.02 6.84 -8.54
N ILE A 63 -0.73 5.71 -8.49
CA ILE A 63 -0.88 4.79 -9.63
C ILE A 63 -2.21 5.05 -10.34
N SER A 64 -2.27 4.83 -11.66
CA SER A 64 -3.52 4.99 -12.41
C SER A 64 -4.47 3.81 -12.22
N ALA A 65 -3.92 2.60 -12.06
CA ALA A 65 -4.66 1.37 -11.78
C ALA A 65 -3.75 0.36 -11.08
N PHE A 66 -4.35 -0.53 -10.31
CA PHE A 66 -3.65 -1.70 -9.77
C PHE A 66 -3.31 -2.68 -10.90
N PRO A 67 -2.06 -3.20 -10.97
CA PRO A 67 -1.64 -4.08 -12.06
C PRO A 67 -2.41 -5.40 -12.03
N VAL A 68 -3.08 -5.73 -13.15
CA VAL A 68 -3.94 -6.92 -13.29
C VAL A 68 -3.12 -8.21 -13.34
N ASN A 69 -1.89 -8.13 -13.83
CA ASN A 69 -0.96 -9.26 -13.87
C ASN A 69 0.50 -8.80 -13.67
N THR A 70 1.40 -9.77 -13.51
CA THR A 70 2.83 -9.53 -13.33
C THR A 70 3.46 -8.80 -14.51
N LEU A 71 3.01 -9.04 -15.74
CA LEU A 71 3.56 -8.35 -16.92
C LEU A 71 3.32 -6.84 -16.85
N GLN A 72 2.11 -6.42 -16.48
CA GLN A 72 1.75 -5.01 -16.30
C GLN A 72 2.52 -4.37 -15.14
N GLU A 73 2.70 -5.10 -14.04
CA GLU A 73 3.52 -4.68 -12.90
C GLU A 73 4.98 -4.44 -13.28
N TRP A 74 5.53 -5.25 -14.18
CA TRP A 74 6.92 -5.11 -14.64
C TRP A 74 7.09 -4.00 -15.67
N ALA A 75 6.09 -3.80 -16.53
CA ALA A 75 6.05 -2.75 -17.54
C ALA A 75 5.99 -1.35 -16.92
N ASP A 76 5.26 -1.18 -15.82
CA ASP A 76 5.24 0.08 -15.07
C ASP A 76 6.27 0.06 -13.93
N ALA A 77 7.34 0.83 -14.11
CA ALA A 77 8.38 1.00 -13.10
C ALA A 77 7.86 1.49 -11.75
N CYS A 78 6.77 2.26 -11.75
CA CYS A 78 6.12 2.72 -10.53
C CYS A 78 5.46 1.56 -9.78
N CYS A 79 4.91 0.58 -10.48
CA CYS A 79 4.10 -0.50 -9.88
C CYS A 79 4.91 -1.74 -9.49
N ARG A 80 6.20 -1.84 -9.81
CA ARG A 80 7.02 -3.01 -9.48
C ARG A 80 6.90 -3.42 -8.01
N GLY A 81 6.77 -4.73 -7.75
CA GLY A 81 6.71 -5.34 -6.42
C GLY A 81 5.39 -5.13 -5.66
N LEU A 82 4.45 -4.38 -6.21
CA LEU A 82 3.16 -4.07 -5.60
C LEU A 82 2.29 -5.31 -5.35
N ARG A 83 2.35 -6.33 -6.21
CA ARG A 83 1.55 -7.57 -6.02
C ARG A 83 2.18 -8.54 -5.03
N SER A 84 3.46 -8.35 -4.71
CA SER A 84 4.26 -9.26 -3.89
C SER A 84 4.29 -8.88 -2.40
N VAL A 85 3.37 -8.01 -1.97
CA VAL A 85 3.28 -7.52 -0.59
C VAL A 85 2.29 -8.32 0.24
N HIS A 86 2.49 -8.32 1.56
CA HIS A 86 1.61 -9.00 2.52
C HIS A 86 0.45 -8.12 2.98
N ALA A 87 0.60 -6.80 2.94
CA ALA A 87 -0.45 -5.86 3.34
C ALA A 87 -0.40 -4.57 2.51
N TYR A 88 -1.56 -3.91 2.41
CA TYR A 88 -1.73 -2.62 1.75
C TYR A 88 -2.26 -1.59 2.75
N ILE A 89 -1.62 -0.43 2.81
CA ILE A 89 -2.08 0.75 3.54
C ILE A 89 -2.64 1.73 2.52
N LEU A 90 -3.95 2.00 2.60
CA LEU A 90 -4.64 2.94 1.73
C LEU A 90 -4.82 4.27 2.46
N VAL A 91 -4.26 5.34 1.91
CA VAL A 91 -4.24 6.68 2.51
C VAL A 91 -5.06 7.63 1.65
N TYR A 92 -5.97 8.36 2.29
CA TYR A 92 -6.75 9.43 1.67
C TYR A 92 -6.75 10.66 2.58
N ASP A 93 -7.05 11.81 2.02
CA ASP A 93 -7.23 13.06 2.74
C ASP A 93 -8.72 13.25 3.05
N ILE A 94 -9.04 13.44 4.33
CA ILE A 94 -10.40 13.67 4.83
C ILE A 94 -11.04 14.93 4.23
N CYS A 95 -10.23 15.91 3.82
CA CYS A 95 -10.68 17.15 3.19
C CYS A 95 -10.84 17.02 1.67
N CYS A 96 -10.53 15.86 1.07
CA CYS A 96 -10.56 15.65 -0.37
C CYS A 96 -11.34 14.38 -0.73
N PHE A 97 -12.61 14.56 -1.13
CA PHE A 97 -13.49 13.45 -1.51
C PHE A 97 -12.94 12.62 -2.68
N ASP A 98 -12.32 13.26 -3.67
CA ASP A 98 -11.71 12.55 -4.81
C ASP A 98 -10.61 11.58 -4.38
N SER A 99 -9.86 11.93 -3.33
CA SER A 99 -8.84 11.04 -2.76
C SER A 99 -9.44 9.81 -2.08
N PHE A 100 -10.66 9.94 -1.53
CA PHE A 100 -11.41 8.85 -0.95
C PHE A 100 -11.99 7.92 -2.03
N GLU A 101 -12.58 8.47 -3.09
CA GLU A 101 -13.02 7.67 -4.24
C GLU A 101 -11.84 6.94 -4.89
N TYR A 102 -10.69 7.60 -5.03
CA TYR A 102 -9.47 6.98 -5.52
C TYR A 102 -9.08 5.72 -4.73
N VAL A 103 -9.03 5.79 -3.39
CA VAL A 103 -8.66 4.61 -2.59
C VAL A 103 -9.72 3.51 -2.63
N LYS A 104 -11.01 3.84 -2.81
CA LYS A 104 -12.06 2.84 -3.02
C LYS A 104 -11.84 2.07 -4.32
N THR A 105 -11.55 2.77 -5.41
CA THR A 105 -11.25 2.14 -6.71
C THR A 105 -10.05 1.21 -6.60
N ILE A 106 -8.94 1.67 -5.98
CA ILE A 106 -7.76 0.83 -5.78
C ILE A 106 -8.08 -0.40 -4.91
N ARG A 107 -8.82 -0.22 -3.81
CA ARG A 107 -9.25 -1.34 -2.94
C ARG A 107 -10.03 -2.38 -3.73
N GLN A 108 -10.96 -1.94 -4.57
CA GLN A 108 -11.79 -2.83 -5.38
C GLN A 108 -10.93 -3.66 -6.35
N GLN A 109 -9.99 -3.01 -7.04
CA GLN A 109 -9.07 -3.70 -7.95
C GLN A 109 -8.16 -4.72 -7.24
N ILE A 110 -7.69 -4.42 -6.02
CA ILE A 110 -6.92 -5.36 -5.19
C ILE A 110 -7.75 -6.62 -4.88
N LEU A 111 -9.02 -6.45 -4.51
CA LEU A 111 -9.92 -7.56 -4.17
C LEU A 111 -10.25 -8.43 -5.38
N GLU A 112 -10.54 -7.82 -6.52
CA GLU A 112 -10.83 -8.52 -7.78
C GLU A 112 -9.64 -9.38 -8.21
N THR A 113 -8.45 -8.80 -8.13
CA THR A 113 -7.19 -9.47 -8.47
C THR A 113 -6.85 -10.60 -7.51
N SER A 114 -7.07 -10.39 -6.21
CA SER A 114 -6.82 -11.40 -5.18
C SER A 114 -7.76 -12.60 -5.30
N THR A 115 -8.99 -12.38 -5.76
CA THR A 115 -9.98 -13.43 -5.99
C THR A 115 -9.59 -14.35 -7.15
N GLN A 116 -8.92 -13.80 -8.18
CA GLN A 116 -8.44 -14.58 -9.34
C GLN A 116 -7.18 -15.42 -9.05
N SER A 117 -6.40 -15.07 -8.02
CA SER A 117 -5.10 -15.69 -7.72
C SER A 117 -5.15 -16.90 -6.76
N GLY A 118 -6.34 -17.32 -6.31
CA GLY A 118 -6.48 -18.42 -5.36
C GLY A 118 -6.55 -17.95 -3.91
N ARG A 119 -7.74 -18.16 -3.34
CA ARG A 119 -8.12 -18.29 -1.91
C ARG A 119 -7.05 -17.87 -0.89
N TRP A 120 -7.20 -16.67 -0.33
CA TRP A 120 -6.65 -16.36 1.00
C TRP A 120 -7.38 -17.25 2.03
N PRO A 121 -6.70 -18.19 2.71
CA PRO A 121 -7.34 -18.96 3.77
C PRO A 121 -7.43 -18.06 5.02
N GLY A 122 -8.60 -17.47 5.28
CA GLY A 122 -8.86 -16.83 6.58
C GLY A 122 -9.71 -15.56 6.60
N PHE A 123 -10.09 -14.99 5.46
CA PHE A 123 -11.05 -13.88 5.43
C PHE A 123 -12.24 -14.24 4.55
N GLU A 124 -13.20 -14.94 5.15
CA GLU A 124 -14.54 -15.07 4.59
C GLU A 124 -15.23 -13.71 4.75
N PHE A 125 -15.29 -12.93 3.67
CA PHE A 125 -16.06 -11.69 3.66
C PHE A 125 -17.53 -12.05 3.87
N LEU A 126 -18.06 -11.76 5.06
CA LEU A 126 -19.50 -11.80 5.30
C LEU A 126 -20.21 -10.99 4.19
N PRO A 127 -21.26 -11.54 3.55
CA PRO A 127 -22.00 -10.80 2.55
C PRO A 127 -22.58 -9.55 3.19
N ARG A 128 -22.51 -8.42 2.49
CA ARG A 128 -23.18 -7.19 2.93
C ARG A 128 -24.67 -7.48 3.07
N PRO A 129 -25.34 -7.05 4.15
CA PRO A 129 -26.79 -7.12 4.21
C PRO A 129 -27.38 -6.28 3.08
N ALA A 130 -28.27 -6.89 2.31
CA ALA A 130 -29.07 -6.19 1.33
C ALA A 130 -29.97 -5.19 2.08
N GLY A 131 -29.78 -3.90 1.78
CA GLY A 131 -30.74 -2.84 2.09
C GLY A 131 -31.52 -2.52 0.83
#